data_AF-A0A429IA63-F1
#
_entry.id   AF-A0A429IA63-F1
#
_cell.length_a   1.000
_cell.length_b   1.000
_cell.length_c   1.000
_cell.angle_alpha   90.00
_cell.angle_beta   90.00
_cell.angle_gamma   90.00
#
_symmetry.space_group_name_H-M   'P 1'
#
loop_
_entity.id
_entity.type
_entity.pdbx_description
1 polymer ?
#
loop_
_entity_poly.entity_id
_entity_poly.type
_entity_poly.pdbx_seq_one_letter_code
_entity_poly.pdbx_strand_id
1 'polypeptide(L)'
;MFGAILAGVDYVLVGAGVPGHVPELARRLARMEPVTVRVRFDGSEEDYDHRFDPAVLLGRTGFGADQGCQCSGGNGGGGERTGCRGEAPTQGKRQVQDVRIEPLAPATRPSTVETTRVTPSPVFARPLRRPNVLAIVSLPVLASYLARDEATTPDGFVIETQRAGGHSAPPRGALKLDAKGEPVYGPRDHPDLAKMLGIGLPFWLAGGAAHPERLAAARALGAAGVQVGSAFALCEESGLEPGLRKALRTRARAGTLKVRNDPRASPTGFPFKVAEVAGTLSDPAVRTARRRVCDLGYLRAPYRTAEGAIGYRCPAEPEVAYLRKGGSAADTEGRLCLCNGLLATVGLGQRHPLGRDEPPVVTLGQDLDFLADLSPDGGPYRAVEVVEWLTGNRGVEATPRTIGQGLRRR
;
A
#
# COMPACT_ATOMS: atom_id res chain seq x y z
N MET A 1 -0.64 -10.67 -1.28
CA MET A 1 -1.73 -11.11 -2.18
C MET A 1 -2.36 -12.42 -1.71
N PHE A 2 -1.64 -13.56 -1.69
CA PHE A 2 -2.26 -14.86 -1.36
C PHE A 2 -2.99 -14.89 0.00
N GLY A 3 -2.42 -14.29 1.05
CA GLY A 3 -3.13 -14.16 2.34
C GLY A 3 -4.45 -13.37 2.26
N ALA A 4 -4.56 -12.38 1.37
CA ALA A 4 -5.80 -11.64 1.15
C ALA A 4 -6.87 -12.51 0.46
N ILE A 5 -6.46 -13.36 -0.48
CA ILE A 5 -7.33 -14.36 -1.11
C ILE A 5 -7.86 -15.34 -0.06
N LEU A 6 -6.98 -15.86 0.80
CA LEU A 6 -7.37 -16.76 1.90
C LEU A 6 -8.31 -16.10 2.91
N ALA A 7 -8.13 -14.80 3.16
CA ALA A 7 -8.99 -14.01 4.04
C ALA A 7 -10.34 -13.63 3.39
N GLY A 8 -10.58 -13.98 2.13
CA GLY A 8 -11.82 -13.66 1.42
C GLY A 8 -12.00 -12.18 1.09
N VAL A 9 -10.90 -11.41 0.98
CA VAL A 9 -10.93 -9.99 0.63
C VAL A 9 -11.65 -9.77 -0.70
N ASP A 10 -12.56 -8.80 -0.74
CA ASP A 10 -13.34 -8.48 -1.95
C ASP A 10 -12.54 -7.70 -2.99
N TYR A 11 -11.76 -6.71 -2.54
CA TYR A 11 -11.04 -5.77 -3.39
C TYR A 11 -9.59 -5.59 -2.94
N VAL A 12 -8.67 -5.56 -3.90
CA VAL A 12 -7.29 -5.13 -3.71
C VAL A 12 -7.05 -3.89 -4.54
N LEU A 13 -6.67 -2.80 -3.86
CA LEU A 13 -6.28 -1.56 -4.51
C LEU A 13 -4.76 -1.56 -4.69
N VAL A 14 -4.31 -1.19 -5.88
CA VAL A 14 -2.88 -1.15 -6.21
C VAL A 14 -2.53 0.23 -6.71
N GLY A 15 -1.80 0.99 -5.89
CA GLY A 15 -1.21 2.28 -6.27
C GLY A 15 0.32 2.25 -6.17
N ALA A 16 0.96 3.34 -6.60
CA ALA A 16 2.41 3.57 -6.58
C ALA A 16 3.26 2.39 -7.11
N GLY A 17 3.66 2.47 -8.39
CA GLY A 17 4.44 1.43 -9.08
C GLY A 17 3.79 1.04 -10.41
N VAL A 18 4.22 -0.07 -11.00
CA VAL A 18 3.63 -0.63 -12.24
C VAL A 18 2.68 -1.77 -11.86
N PRO A 19 1.35 -1.54 -11.80
CA PRO A 19 0.38 -2.52 -11.30
C PRO A 19 0.14 -3.69 -12.26
N GLY A 20 0.73 -3.68 -13.46
CA GLY A 20 0.37 -4.57 -14.57
C GLY A 20 0.50 -6.07 -14.28
N HIS A 21 1.34 -6.51 -13.35
CA HIS A 21 1.45 -7.94 -13.03
C HIS A 21 0.42 -8.41 -11.98
N VAL A 22 -0.24 -7.48 -11.28
CA VAL A 22 -1.07 -7.80 -10.12
C VAL A 22 -2.40 -8.48 -10.48
N PRO A 23 -3.12 -8.08 -11.56
CA PRO A 23 -4.33 -8.78 -11.98
C PRO A 23 -4.08 -10.26 -12.25
N GLU A 24 -3.06 -10.59 -13.04
CA GLU A 24 -2.72 -11.97 -13.34
C GLU A 24 -2.20 -12.73 -12.11
N LEU A 25 -1.40 -12.08 -11.26
CA LEU A 25 -1.00 -12.65 -9.97
C LEU A 25 -2.23 -13.07 -9.14
N ALA A 26 -3.27 -12.23 -9.07
CA ALA A 26 -4.50 -12.55 -8.35
C ALA A 26 -5.25 -13.73 -8.99
N ARG A 27 -5.36 -13.78 -10.33
CA ARG A 27 -6.01 -14.89 -11.05
C ARG A 27 -5.32 -16.23 -10.78
N ARG A 28 -4.01 -16.29 -10.97
CA ARG A 28 -3.23 -17.53 -10.83
C ARG A 28 -3.21 -18.03 -9.39
N LEU A 29 -3.00 -17.12 -8.42
CA LEU A 29 -3.02 -17.49 -7.00
C LEU A 29 -4.40 -18.01 -6.54
N ALA A 30 -5.50 -17.43 -7.04
CA ALA A 30 -6.85 -17.92 -6.73
C ALA A 30 -7.13 -19.32 -7.31
N ARG A 31 -6.45 -19.68 -8.40
CA ARG A 31 -6.46 -21.02 -9.01
C ARG A 31 -5.43 -21.98 -8.43
N MET A 32 -4.75 -21.59 -7.35
CA MET A 32 -3.68 -22.38 -6.72
C MET A 32 -2.49 -22.67 -7.66
N GLU A 33 -2.27 -21.81 -8.65
CA GLU A 33 -1.16 -21.96 -9.59
C GLU A 33 0.14 -21.31 -9.07
N PRO A 34 1.32 -21.88 -9.37
CA PRO A 34 2.59 -21.25 -9.07
C PRO A 34 2.78 -19.96 -9.86
N VAL A 35 3.35 -18.93 -9.23
CA VAL A 35 3.58 -17.62 -9.84
C VAL A 35 5.04 -17.21 -9.69
N THR A 36 5.51 -16.38 -10.61
CA THR A 36 6.83 -15.76 -10.54
C THR A 36 6.66 -14.26 -10.59
N VAL A 37 7.26 -13.56 -9.62
CA VAL A 37 7.32 -12.10 -9.58
C VAL A 37 8.75 -11.68 -9.83
N ARG A 38 8.95 -10.87 -10.86
CA ARG A 38 10.26 -10.34 -11.21
C ARG A 38 10.58 -9.12 -10.35
N VAL A 39 11.71 -9.17 -9.66
CA VAL A 39 12.22 -8.12 -8.77
C VAL A 39 13.43 -7.49 -9.43
N ARG A 40 13.36 -6.18 -9.67
CA ARG A 40 14.48 -5.40 -10.20
C ARG A 40 15.30 -4.80 -9.06
N PHE A 41 16.62 -4.84 -9.19
CA PHE A 41 17.54 -4.23 -8.23
C PHE A 41 18.02 -2.87 -8.73
N ASP A 42 18.16 -1.93 -7.79
CA ASP A 42 18.83 -0.68 -8.09
C ASP A 42 20.33 -0.95 -8.40
N GLY A 43 20.80 -0.44 -9.54
CA GLY A 43 22.16 -0.65 -10.04
C GLY A 43 22.44 -2.01 -10.70
N SER A 44 21.40 -2.79 -11.05
CA SER A 44 21.57 -4.06 -11.78
C SER A 44 20.83 -4.06 -13.11
N GLU A 45 21.47 -4.66 -14.12
CA GLU A 45 20.86 -5.01 -15.41
C GLU A 45 20.18 -6.39 -15.37
N GLU A 46 20.37 -7.19 -14.31
CA GLU A 46 19.77 -8.50 -14.14
C GLU A 46 18.55 -8.44 -13.22
N ASP A 47 17.48 -9.10 -13.64
CA ASP A 47 16.27 -9.24 -12.84
C ASP A 47 16.30 -10.54 -12.02
N TYR A 48 15.66 -10.53 -10.83
CA TYR A 48 15.50 -11.73 -10.01
C TYR A 48 14.06 -12.22 -10.02
N ASP A 49 13.89 -13.48 -10.39
CA ASP A 49 12.59 -14.14 -10.42
C ASP A 49 12.28 -14.76 -9.05
N HIS A 50 11.37 -14.12 -8.30
CA HIS A 50 10.85 -14.65 -7.06
C HIS A 50 9.68 -15.59 -7.34
N ARG A 51 9.91 -16.90 -7.23
CA ARG A 51 8.89 -17.93 -7.40
C ARG A 51 8.13 -18.19 -6.11
N PHE A 52 6.81 -18.28 -6.22
CA PHE A 52 5.90 -18.64 -5.14
C PHE A 52 4.92 -19.71 -5.60
N ASP A 53 4.75 -20.77 -4.80
CA ASP A 53 3.81 -21.86 -5.05
C ASP A 53 2.85 -21.99 -3.85
N PRO A 54 1.56 -21.63 -4.02
CA PRO A 54 0.59 -21.68 -2.93
C PRO A 54 0.33 -23.11 -2.43
N ALA A 55 0.40 -24.12 -3.31
CA ALA A 55 0.17 -25.51 -2.94
C ALA A 55 1.32 -26.04 -2.07
N VAL A 56 2.56 -25.68 -2.41
CA VAL A 56 3.74 -26.05 -1.59
C VAL A 56 3.68 -25.39 -0.21
N LEU A 57 3.28 -24.12 -0.12
CA LEU A 57 3.15 -23.43 1.17
C LEU A 57 2.14 -24.13 2.09
N LEU A 58 0.96 -24.47 1.56
CA LEU A 58 -0.10 -25.10 2.34
C LEU A 58 0.24 -26.55 2.70
N GLY A 59 0.89 -27.29 1.80
CA GLY A 59 1.38 -28.64 2.10
C GLY A 59 2.43 -28.68 3.22
N ARG A 60 3.24 -27.62 3.39
CA ARG A 60 4.27 -27.54 4.44
C ARG A 60 3.75 -27.08 5.80
N THR A 61 2.61 -26.40 5.83
CA THR A 61 2.07 -25.79 7.06
C THR A 61 1.09 -26.70 7.79
N GLY A 62 0.71 -27.84 7.21
CA GLY A 62 -0.29 -28.75 7.80
C GLY A 62 -1.67 -28.08 7.94
N PHE A 63 -1.90 -26.94 7.29
CA PHE A 63 -3.16 -26.22 7.34
C PHE A 63 -4.27 -27.10 6.76
N GLY A 64 -5.14 -27.62 7.62
CA GLY A 64 -6.20 -28.56 7.27
C GLY A 64 -5.83 -30.04 7.38
N ALA A 65 -4.73 -30.40 8.06
CA ALA A 65 -4.47 -31.75 8.51
C ALA A 65 -4.93 -31.89 9.97
N ASP A 66 -5.87 -32.79 10.24
CA ASP A 66 -6.31 -33.20 11.59
C ASP A 66 -5.20 -33.97 12.32
N GLN A 67 -4.06 -33.34 12.60
CA GLN A 67 -2.96 -33.98 13.31
C GLN A 67 -2.57 -33.14 14.51
N GLY A 68 -3.01 -33.63 15.68
CA GLY A 68 -2.61 -33.15 16.99
C GLY A 68 -1.09 -33.02 17.08
N CYS A 69 -0.65 -31.88 17.58
CA CYS A 69 0.75 -31.55 17.75
C CYS A 69 1.44 -32.60 18.64
N GLN A 70 2.38 -33.36 18.08
CA GLN A 70 3.34 -34.16 18.85
C GLN A 70 4.72 -33.52 18.67
N CYS A 71 5.11 -32.68 19.62
CA CYS A 71 6.48 -32.20 19.73
C CYS A 71 7.32 -33.30 20.39
N SER A 72 8.24 -33.91 19.64
CA SER A 72 9.38 -34.65 20.20
C SER A 72 10.68 -34.01 19.72
N GLY A 73 11.46 -33.48 20.65
CA GLY A 73 12.76 -32.85 20.39
C GLY A 73 13.84 -33.84 19.98
N GLY A 74 14.84 -33.36 19.25
CA GLY A 74 16.04 -34.11 18.88
C GLY A 74 17.07 -33.19 18.23
N ASN A 75 18.33 -33.32 18.65
CA ASN A 75 19.45 -32.39 18.50
C ASN A 75 20.49 -32.91 17.48
N GLY A 76 21.24 -32.00 16.83
CA GLY A 76 22.46 -32.27 16.02
C GLY A 76 22.22 -32.60 14.54
N GLY A 77 23.06 -32.25 13.55
CA GLY A 77 24.35 -31.56 13.46
C GLY A 77 24.92 -31.77 12.03
N GLY A 78 25.66 -30.78 11.49
CA GLY A 78 26.70 -30.92 10.45
C GLY A 78 26.32 -31.28 8.99
N GLY A 79 26.79 -30.48 8.02
CA GLY A 79 26.85 -30.88 6.60
C GLY A 79 27.16 -29.73 5.62
N GLU A 80 28.30 -29.80 4.94
CA GLU A 80 28.93 -28.79 4.07
C GLU A 80 28.18 -28.46 2.76
N ARG A 81 28.47 -27.29 2.19
CA ARG A 81 27.97 -26.83 0.88
C ARG A 81 29.11 -26.74 -0.14
N THR A 82 29.05 -27.56 -1.19
CA THR A 82 29.89 -27.44 -2.39
C THR A 82 29.21 -26.51 -3.41
N GLY A 83 30.00 -25.60 -3.98
CA GLY A 83 29.55 -24.62 -4.98
C GLY A 83 29.74 -25.10 -6.41
N CYS A 84 28.87 -24.65 -7.31
CA CYS A 84 29.06 -24.76 -8.76
C CYS A 84 29.11 -23.35 -9.37
N ARG A 85 30.20 -23.07 -10.09
CA ARG A 85 30.40 -21.88 -10.91
C ARG A 85 29.89 -22.16 -12.33
N GLY A 86 29.25 -21.18 -12.94
CA GLY A 86 29.01 -21.11 -14.38
C GLY A 86 29.09 -19.65 -14.83
N GLU A 87 29.94 -19.37 -15.81
CA GLU A 87 30.12 -18.05 -16.42
C GLU A 87 29.03 -17.77 -17.45
N ALA A 88 28.55 -16.52 -17.49
CA ALA A 88 27.52 -16.04 -18.42
C ALA A 88 28.15 -15.26 -19.60
N PRO A 89 27.63 -15.40 -20.83
CA PRO A 89 28.08 -14.62 -21.98
C PRO A 89 27.43 -13.22 -22.04
N THR A 90 28.04 -12.37 -22.86
CA THR A 90 27.93 -10.91 -22.87
C THR A 90 26.74 -10.31 -23.64
N GLN A 91 26.24 -9.23 -23.03
CA GLN A 91 25.73 -7.96 -23.56
C GLN A 91 24.69 -7.90 -24.71
N GLY A 92 23.62 -7.16 -24.41
CA GLY A 92 22.91 -6.31 -25.37
C GLY A 92 22.01 -5.29 -24.65
N LYS A 93 22.31 -4.00 -24.75
CA LYS A 93 21.54 -2.88 -24.18
C LYS A 93 20.08 -2.90 -24.68
N ARG A 94 19.06 -2.90 -23.80
CA ARG A 94 17.69 -2.51 -24.19
C ARG A 94 16.91 -1.78 -23.10
N GLN A 95 16.08 -0.86 -23.59
CA GLN A 95 15.16 0.00 -22.85
C GLN A 95 14.13 -0.78 -22.02
N VAL A 96 13.67 -0.12 -20.96
CA VAL A 96 12.68 -0.57 -19.98
C VAL A 96 11.33 -0.89 -20.64
N GLN A 97 10.86 -2.14 -20.53
CA GLN A 97 9.44 -2.51 -20.59
C GLN A 97 9.16 -3.95 -20.09
N ASP A 98 7.95 -4.13 -19.56
CA ASP A 98 7.23 -5.36 -19.18
C ASP A 98 7.75 -6.23 -18.00
N VAL A 99 6.93 -6.36 -16.96
CA VAL A 99 6.92 -7.56 -16.10
C VAL A 99 6.04 -8.59 -16.82
N ARG A 100 6.66 -9.59 -17.46
CA ARG A 100 5.94 -10.70 -18.08
C ARG A 100 5.83 -11.88 -17.11
N ILE A 101 4.63 -12.43 -16.97
CA ILE A 101 4.42 -13.75 -16.42
C ILE A 101 4.54 -14.72 -17.60
N GLU A 102 5.69 -15.34 -17.75
CA GLU A 102 5.90 -16.30 -18.84
C GLU A 102 5.25 -17.65 -18.47
N PRO A 103 4.49 -18.27 -19.39
CA PRO A 103 4.18 -19.69 -19.29
C PRO A 103 5.48 -20.49 -19.44
N LEU A 104 5.58 -21.57 -18.68
CA LEU A 104 6.76 -22.45 -18.66
C LEU A 104 7.11 -22.90 -20.09
N ALA A 105 8.30 -22.57 -20.60
CA ALA A 105 8.90 -23.40 -21.64
C ALA A 105 9.15 -24.80 -21.02
N PRO A 106 8.95 -25.91 -21.73
CA PRO A 106 9.16 -27.24 -21.18
C PRO A 106 10.66 -27.45 -20.94
N ALA A 107 11.15 -27.03 -19.77
CA ALA A 107 12.47 -27.36 -19.30
C ALA A 107 12.50 -28.85 -18.93
N THR A 108 13.55 -29.54 -19.38
CA THR A 108 13.88 -30.91 -19.03
C THR A 108 13.76 -31.11 -17.52
N ARG A 109 12.89 -32.05 -17.13
CA ARG A 109 12.65 -32.40 -15.72
C ARG A 109 13.99 -32.75 -15.06
N PRO A 110 14.41 -32.05 -13.99
CA PRO A 110 15.41 -32.63 -13.10
C PRO A 110 14.83 -33.91 -12.50
N SER A 111 15.69 -34.93 -12.34
CA SER A 111 15.29 -36.26 -11.90
C SER A 111 14.41 -36.19 -10.65
N THR A 112 13.28 -36.87 -10.73
CA THR A 112 12.29 -37.03 -9.67
C THR A 112 12.94 -37.51 -8.38
N VAL A 113 13.19 -36.59 -7.46
CA VAL A 113 13.07 -36.89 -6.03
C VAL A 113 11.57 -36.97 -5.78
N GLU A 114 11.12 -38.15 -5.40
CA GLU A 114 9.73 -38.51 -5.17
C GLU A 114 9.14 -37.57 -4.11
N THR A 115 8.50 -36.51 -4.58
CA THR A 115 7.75 -35.59 -3.72
C THR A 115 6.51 -36.37 -3.33
N THR A 116 6.44 -36.75 -2.04
CA THR A 116 5.26 -37.36 -1.45
C THR A 116 4.05 -36.53 -1.87
N ARG A 117 3.12 -37.13 -2.62
CA ARG A 117 1.88 -36.46 -3.03
C ARG A 117 1.09 -36.15 -1.76
N VAL A 118 1.25 -34.94 -1.24
CA VAL A 118 0.35 -34.42 -0.22
C VAL A 118 -0.99 -34.21 -0.93
N THR A 119 -1.96 -35.07 -0.64
CA THR A 119 -3.35 -34.84 -1.03
C THR A 119 -3.80 -33.53 -0.40
N PRO A 120 -4.16 -32.50 -1.19
CA PRO A 120 -4.63 -31.24 -0.62
C PRO A 120 -5.87 -31.50 0.23
N SER A 121 -5.91 -30.88 1.41
CA SER A 121 -7.05 -30.96 2.32
C SER A 121 -8.35 -30.61 1.57
N PRO A 122 -9.49 -31.29 1.83
CA PRO A 122 -10.76 -31.05 1.15
C PRO A 122 -11.27 -29.60 1.20
N VAL A 123 -10.70 -28.77 2.09
CA VAL A 123 -10.89 -27.31 2.15
C VAL A 123 -10.54 -26.61 0.82
N PHE A 124 -9.62 -27.17 0.02
CA PHE A 124 -9.18 -26.60 -1.26
C PHE A 124 -9.79 -27.27 -2.49
N ALA A 125 -10.83 -28.11 -2.33
CA ALA A 125 -11.53 -28.73 -3.45
C ALA A 125 -12.37 -27.72 -4.27
N ARG A 126 -12.55 -26.49 -3.76
CA ARG A 126 -13.21 -25.38 -4.47
C ARG A 126 -12.18 -24.31 -4.87
N PRO A 127 -12.28 -23.73 -6.08
CA PRO A 127 -11.46 -22.59 -6.47
C PRO A 127 -11.60 -21.45 -5.45
N LEU A 128 -10.48 -20.84 -5.06
CA LEU A 128 -10.52 -19.71 -4.13
C LEU A 128 -11.15 -18.50 -4.83
N ARG A 129 -11.90 -17.70 -4.08
CA ARG A 129 -12.47 -16.46 -4.61
C ARG A 129 -11.34 -15.47 -4.89
N ARG A 130 -11.23 -15.02 -6.13
CA ARG A 130 -10.30 -13.96 -6.53
C ARG A 130 -10.84 -12.59 -6.09
N PRO A 131 -10.05 -11.73 -5.43
CA PRO A 131 -10.40 -10.33 -5.21
C PRO A 131 -10.43 -9.58 -6.54
N ASN A 132 -11.33 -8.61 -6.65
CA ASN A 132 -11.26 -7.63 -7.73
C ASN A 132 -10.02 -6.74 -7.52
N VAL A 133 -9.24 -6.52 -8.56
CA VAL A 133 -8.05 -5.68 -8.54
C VAL A 133 -8.42 -4.33 -9.14
N LEU A 134 -8.32 -3.27 -8.34
CA LEU A 134 -8.50 -1.89 -8.80
C LEU A 134 -7.14 -1.20 -8.90
N ALA A 135 -6.79 -0.73 -10.09
CA ALA A 135 -5.55 0.01 -10.30
C ALA A 135 -5.75 1.50 -10.00
N ILE A 136 -4.96 2.05 -9.09
CA ILE A 136 -4.92 3.48 -8.83
C ILE A 136 -4.03 4.14 -9.91
N VAL A 137 -4.63 5.05 -10.68
CA VAL A 137 -3.99 5.75 -11.78
C VAL A 137 -4.35 7.23 -11.71
N SER A 138 -3.45 8.12 -12.10
CA SER A 138 -3.78 9.55 -12.18
C SER A 138 -4.20 9.99 -13.58
N LEU A 139 -3.84 9.24 -14.63
CA LEU A 139 -4.02 9.66 -16.02
C LEU A 139 -4.44 8.52 -16.95
N PRO A 140 -5.20 8.83 -18.03
CA PRO A 140 -5.68 7.82 -18.99
C PRO A 140 -4.58 7.03 -19.69
N VAL A 141 -3.39 7.62 -19.89
CA VAL A 141 -2.30 6.95 -20.63
C VAL A 141 -1.91 5.61 -19.98
N LEU A 142 -1.77 5.58 -18.65
CA LEU A 142 -1.45 4.35 -17.94
C LEU A 142 -2.65 3.40 -17.93
N ALA A 143 -3.85 3.91 -17.72
CA ALA A 143 -5.08 3.11 -17.73
C ALA A 143 -5.29 2.40 -19.08
N SER A 144 -5.15 3.14 -20.19
CA SER A 144 -5.23 2.60 -21.55
C SER A 144 -4.08 1.65 -21.89
N TYR A 145 -2.91 1.76 -21.24
CA TYR A 145 -1.85 0.76 -21.40
C TYR A 145 -2.24 -0.55 -20.69
N LEU A 146 -2.68 -0.46 -19.44
CA LEU A 146 -3.06 -1.63 -18.63
C LEU A 146 -4.25 -2.38 -19.21
N ALA A 147 -5.22 -1.69 -19.81
CA ALA A 147 -6.44 -2.27 -20.36
C ALA A 147 -6.26 -2.97 -21.72
N ARG A 148 -5.06 -3.00 -22.31
CA ARG A 148 -4.81 -3.59 -23.64
C ARG A 148 -4.60 -5.09 -23.63
N ASP A 149 -4.12 -5.63 -22.50
CA ASP A 149 -3.74 -7.03 -22.37
C ASP A 149 -4.50 -7.63 -21.19
N GLU A 150 -5.10 -8.80 -21.38
CA GLU A 150 -5.82 -9.51 -20.32
C GLU A 150 -4.94 -9.73 -19.08
N ALA A 151 -3.66 -10.03 -19.26
CA ALA A 151 -2.71 -10.23 -18.17
C ALA A 151 -2.53 -8.97 -17.31
N THR A 152 -2.59 -7.78 -17.92
CA THR A 152 -2.40 -6.50 -17.22
C THR A 152 -3.69 -5.77 -16.86
N THR A 153 -4.82 -6.20 -17.40
CA THR A 153 -6.10 -5.52 -17.27
C THR A 153 -6.67 -5.70 -15.86
N PRO A 154 -6.86 -4.61 -15.09
CA PRO A 154 -7.54 -4.66 -13.79
C PRO A 154 -9.07 -4.78 -13.96
N ASP A 155 -9.77 -5.04 -12.86
CA ASP A 155 -11.25 -5.07 -12.84
C ASP A 155 -11.86 -3.66 -12.84
N GLY A 156 -11.05 -2.64 -12.63
CA GLY A 156 -11.45 -1.24 -12.69
C GLY A 156 -10.32 -0.29 -12.27
N PHE A 157 -10.62 1.01 -12.30
CA PHE A 157 -9.64 2.06 -11.99
C PHE A 157 -10.09 2.98 -10.87
N VAL A 158 -9.15 3.37 -10.00
CA VAL A 158 -9.34 4.51 -9.11
C VAL A 158 -8.54 5.68 -9.70
N ILE A 159 -9.24 6.69 -10.19
CA ILE A 159 -8.64 7.90 -10.75
C ILE A 159 -8.28 8.82 -9.60
N GLU A 160 -7.00 8.86 -9.25
CA GLU A 160 -6.50 9.61 -8.11
C GLU A 160 -5.89 10.95 -8.51
N THR A 161 -6.47 12.02 -7.98
CA THR A 161 -5.93 13.37 -8.10
C THR A 161 -4.83 13.62 -7.07
N GLN A 162 -4.00 14.62 -7.33
CA GLN A 162 -2.96 15.11 -6.42
C GLN A 162 -3.47 15.50 -5.03
N ARG A 163 -4.79 15.75 -4.86
CA ARG A 163 -5.37 16.13 -3.58
C ARG A 163 -5.67 14.95 -2.64
N ALA A 164 -5.64 13.71 -3.14
CA ALA A 164 -5.85 12.51 -2.34
C ALA A 164 -4.84 12.38 -1.19
N GLY A 165 -5.21 11.70 -0.09
CA GLY A 165 -4.24 11.37 0.96
C GLY A 165 -3.19 10.35 0.52
N GLY A 166 -2.18 10.11 1.35
CA GLY A 166 -1.13 9.13 1.06
C GLY A 166 -0.07 9.62 0.08
N HIS A 167 0.40 8.75 -0.80
CA HIS A 167 1.35 9.13 -1.86
C HIS A 167 0.66 9.90 -2.98
N SER A 168 1.43 10.66 -3.74
CA SER A 168 0.99 11.31 -4.98
C SER A 168 1.79 10.80 -6.15
N ALA A 169 1.15 10.68 -7.32
CA ALA A 169 1.92 10.72 -8.56
C ALA A 169 2.71 12.04 -8.64
N PRO A 170 3.98 12.02 -9.06
CA PRO A 170 4.73 13.24 -9.28
C PRO A 170 4.11 14.03 -10.47
N PRO A 171 4.19 15.37 -10.46
CA PRO A 171 3.71 16.17 -11.58
C PRO A 171 4.52 15.86 -12.85
N ARG A 172 3.86 15.98 -14.00
CA ARG A 172 4.48 15.68 -15.30
C ARG A 172 5.49 16.74 -15.71
N GLY A 173 6.73 16.29 -15.85
CA GLY A 173 7.87 17.08 -16.32
C GLY A 173 8.89 17.28 -15.21
N ALA A 174 9.72 18.30 -15.34
CA ALA A 174 10.65 18.67 -14.28
C ALA A 174 9.87 19.10 -13.03
N LEU A 175 10.25 18.58 -11.88
CA LEU A 175 9.66 18.95 -10.60
C LEU A 175 9.87 20.46 -10.36
N LYS A 176 8.76 21.17 -10.18
CA LYS A 176 8.74 22.56 -9.74
C LYS A 176 8.05 22.62 -8.38
N LEU A 177 8.62 23.38 -7.47
CA LEU A 177 8.05 23.60 -6.14
C LEU A 177 7.48 25.01 -6.06
N ASP A 178 6.37 25.16 -5.33
CA ASP A 178 5.79 26.47 -5.03
C ASP A 178 6.53 27.15 -3.85
N ALA A 179 6.05 28.33 -3.44
CA ALA A 179 6.62 29.08 -2.32
C ALA A 179 6.54 28.35 -0.97
N LYS A 180 5.69 27.32 -0.85
CA LYS A 180 5.54 26.47 0.34
C LYS A 180 6.36 25.17 0.23
N GLY A 181 7.09 24.99 -0.87
CA GLY A 181 7.89 23.80 -1.14
C GLY A 181 7.07 22.58 -1.58
N GLU A 182 5.83 22.77 -2.05
CA GLU A 182 4.96 21.69 -2.52
C GLU A 182 5.08 21.53 -4.06
N PRO A 183 4.93 20.31 -4.61
CA PRO A 183 4.95 20.10 -6.06
C PRO A 183 3.84 20.88 -6.79
N VAL A 184 4.22 21.56 -7.87
CA VAL A 184 3.29 22.28 -8.75
C VAL A 184 2.74 21.33 -9.82
N TYR A 185 1.43 21.15 -9.83
CA TYR A 185 0.70 20.36 -10.83
C TYR A 185 0.10 21.27 -11.91
N GLY A 186 0.29 20.90 -13.17
CA GLY A 186 -0.20 21.64 -14.32
C GLY A 186 -1.42 21.01 -15.00
N PRO A 187 -1.92 21.58 -16.10
CA PRO A 187 -3.08 21.06 -16.83
C PRO A 187 -2.92 19.60 -17.29
N ARG A 188 -1.69 19.16 -17.58
CA ARG A 188 -1.39 17.78 -18.02
C ARG A 188 -1.48 16.73 -16.91
N ASP A 189 -1.59 17.17 -15.66
CA ASP A 189 -1.74 16.31 -14.49
C ASP A 189 -3.22 16.08 -14.13
N HIS A 190 -4.13 16.80 -14.78
CA HIS A 190 -5.56 16.63 -14.57
C HIS A 190 -6.08 15.47 -15.44
N PRO A 191 -6.81 14.50 -14.86
CA PRO A 191 -7.33 13.37 -15.61
C PRO A 191 -8.39 13.82 -16.63
N ASP A 192 -8.28 13.31 -17.86
CA ASP A 192 -9.32 13.45 -18.89
C ASP A 192 -10.36 12.34 -18.68
N LEU A 193 -11.47 12.71 -18.04
CA LEU A 193 -12.52 11.76 -17.64
C LEU A 193 -13.30 11.18 -18.84
N ALA A 194 -13.42 11.93 -19.94
CA ALA A 194 -14.04 11.42 -21.15
C ALA A 194 -13.20 10.29 -21.76
N LYS A 195 -11.86 10.46 -21.78
CA LYS A 195 -10.96 9.37 -22.18
C LYS A 195 -11.03 8.18 -21.23
N MET A 196 -11.16 8.40 -19.92
CA MET A 196 -11.30 7.31 -18.96
C MET A 196 -12.58 6.50 -19.19
N LEU A 197 -13.71 7.18 -19.43
CA LEU A 197 -14.96 6.54 -19.78
C LEU A 197 -14.82 5.70 -21.07
N GLY A 198 -14.10 6.24 -22.08
CA GLY A 198 -13.83 5.55 -23.34
C GLY A 198 -12.98 4.27 -23.22
N ILE A 199 -12.33 3.99 -22.08
CA ILE A 199 -11.61 2.73 -21.85
C ILE A 199 -12.59 1.55 -21.65
N GLY A 200 -13.81 1.82 -21.17
CA GLY A 200 -14.85 0.80 -21.02
C GLY A 200 -14.77 -0.06 -19.75
N LEU A 201 -13.85 0.26 -18.82
CA LEU A 201 -13.79 -0.36 -17.49
C LEU A 201 -14.37 0.57 -16.43
N PRO A 202 -14.98 0.05 -15.35
CA PRO A 202 -15.53 0.88 -14.28
C PRO A 202 -14.43 1.67 -13.60
N PHE A 203 -14.75 2.91 -13.22
CA PHE A 203 -13.80 3.77 -12.52
C PHE A 203 -14.43 4.57 -11.37
N TRP A 204 -13.62 4.92 -10.38
CA TRP A 204 -13.99 5.75 -9.23
C TRP A 204 -13.09 6.98 -9.18
N LEU A 205 -13.61 8.12 -8.73
CA LEU A 205 -12.81 9.33 -8.50
C LEU A 205 -12.28 9.39 -7.06
N ALA A 206 -11.01 9.74 -6.90
CA ALA A 206 -10.35 9.88 -5.60
C ALA A 206 -9.55 11.18 -5.49
N GLY A 207 -9.52 11.74 -4.28
CA GLY A 207 -8.91 13.05 -4.01
C GLY A 207 -9.88 14.19 -4.33
N GLY A 208 -10.37 14.83 -3.27
CA GLY A 208 -11.41 15.86 -3.38
C GLY A 208 -12.79 15.34 -3.73
N ALA A 209 -13.07 14.06 -3.53
CA ALA A 209 -14.36 13.47 -3.88
C ALA A 209 -15.35 13.33 -2.69
N ALA A 210 -14.93 13.71 -1.48
CA ALA A 210 -15.67 13.49 -0.24
C ALA A 210 -16.81 14.52 -0.03
N HIS A 211 -17.80 14.55 -0.93
CA HIS A 211 -19.00 15.39 -0.80
C HIS A 211 -20.17 14.80 -1.59
N PRO A 212 -21.44 14.92 -1.13
CA PRO A 212 -22.60 14.39 -1.84
C PRO A 212 -22.71 14.89 -3.28
N GLU A 213 -22.51 16.21 -3.49
CA GLU A 213 -22.54 16.82 -4.82
C GLU A 213 -21.42 16.29 -5.73
N ARG A 214 -20.25 15.98 -5.16
CA ARG A 214 -19.10 15.47 -5.93
C ARG A 214 -19.27 13.99 -6.28
N LEU A 215 -19.92 13.21 -5.42
CA LEU A 215 -20.37 11.86 -5.76
C LEU A 215 -21.41 11.90 -6.89
N ALA A 216 -22.40 12.78 -6.81
CA ALA A 216 -23.41 12.95 -7.85
C ALA A 216 -22.77 13.38 -9.18
N ALA A 217 -21.87 14.37 -9.15
CA ALA A 217 -21.13 14.82 -10.33
C ALA A 217 -20.25 13.72 -10.93
N ALA A 218 -19.54 12.94 -10.09
CA ALA A 218 -18.74 11.81 -10.56
C ALA A 218 -19.60 10.79 -11.33
N ARG A 219 -20.78 10.43 -10.78
CA ARG A 219 -21.73 9.52 -11.44
C ARG A 219 -22.29 10.09 -12.74
N ALA A 220 -22.61 11.39 -12.77
CA ALA A 220 -23.07 12.06 -13.99
C ALA A 220 -22.00 12.05 -15.10
N LEU A 221 -20.73 12.00 -14.73
CA LEU A 221 -19.58 11.85 -15.65
C LEU A 221 -19.28 10.39 -16.04
N GLY A 222 -20.11 9.43 -15.61
CA GLY A 222 -19.96 8.01 -15.92
C GLY A 222 -19.07 7.22 -14.96
N ALA A 223 -18.63 7.82 -13.84
CA ALA A 223 -17.93 7.07 -12.80
C ALA A 223 -18.89 6.10 -12.08
N ALA A 224 -18.39 4.93 -11.67
CA ALA A 224 -19.11 4.01 -10.79
C ALA A 224 -19.33 4.62 -9.40
N GLY A 225 -18.45 5.52 -8.96
CA GLY A 225 -18.59 6.24 -7.70
C GLY A 225 -17.31 7.01 -7.32
N VAL A 226 -17.07 7.10 -6.02
CA VAL A 226 -15.90 7.79 -5.45
C VAL A 226 -15.17 6.91 -4.45
N GLN A 227 -13.88 7.19 -4.23
CA GLN A 227 -13.11 6.65 -3.13
C GLN A 227 -12.76 7.77 -2.15
N VAL A 228 -13.13 7.57 -0.88
CA VAL A 228 -12.97 8.55 0.19
C VAL A 228 -12.11 7.96 1.30
N GLY A 229 -11.00 8.64 1.62
CA GLY A 229 -10.08 8.24 2.69
C GLY A 229 -10.22 9.12 3.92
N SER A 230 -9.91 10.42 3.79
CA SER A 230 -9.80 11.37 4.92
C SER A 230 -11.02 11.39 5.85
N ALA A 231 -12.23 11.37 5.28
CA ALA A 231 -13.45 11.38 6.09
C ALA A 231 -13.56 10.13 6.97
N PHE A 232 -13.26 8.94 6.42
CA PHE A 232 -13.26 7.69 7.17
C PHE A 232 -12.07 7.59 8.14
N ALA A 233 -10.91 8.14 7.79
CA ALA A 233 -9.73 8.14 8.67
C ALA A 233 -9.97 8.87 10.01
N LEU A 234 -10.91 9.82 10.03
CA LEU A 234 -11.28 10.62 11.22
C LEU A 234 -12.55 10.11 11.92
N CYS A 235 -13.15 9.01 11.46
CA CYS A 235 -14.29 8.35 12.12
C CYS A 235 -13.87 7.65 13.41
N GLU A 236 -14.83 7.40 14.29
CA GLU A 236 -14.59 6.67 15.54
C GLU A 236 -14.19 5.20 15.34
N GLU A 237 -14.60 4.57 14.23
CA GLU A 237 -14.20 3.22 13.85
C GLU A 237 -12.79 3.13 13.24
N SER A 238 -12.17 4.27 12.89
CA SER A 238 -10.80 4.30 12.35
C SER A 238 -9.79 3.82 13.41
N GLY A 239 -8.79 3.04 12.98
CA GLY A 239 -7.69 2.65 13.86
C GLY A 239 -6.77 3.81 14.27
N LEU A 240 -6.95 5.01 13.71
CA LEU A 240 -6.15 6.19 14.07
C LEU A 240 -6.33 6.54 15.54
N GLU A 241 -5.22 6.76 16.24
CA GLU A 241 -5.20 7.01 17.69
C GLU A 241 -6.22 8.10 18.11
N PRO A 242 -7.06 7.87 19.13
CA PRO A 242 -8.15 8.79 19.48
C PRO A 242 -7.69 10.23 19.74
N GLY A 243 -6.52 10.40 20.38
CA GLY A 243 -5.91 11.71 20.62
C GLY A 243 -5.55 12.45 19.32
N LEU A 244 -5.02 11.73 18.33
CA LEU A 244 -4.71 12.29 17.01
C LEU A 244 -5.99 12.66 16.26
N ARG A 245 -7.03 11.81 16.26
CA ARG A 245 -8.33 12.14 15.63
C ARG A 245 -8.91 13.42 16.21
N LYS A 246 -8.96 13.53 17.53
CA LYS A 246 -9.45 14.72 18.23
C LYS A 246 -8.62 15.96 17.87
N ALA A 247 -7.29 15.85 17.86
CA ALA A 247 -6.41 16.96 17.50
C ALA A 247 -6.64 17.43 16.05
N LEU A 248 -6.78 16.51 15.11
CA LEU A 248 -7.05 16.81 13.70
C LEU A 248 -8.39 17.54 13.53
N ARG A 249 -9.49 17.02 14.10
CA ARG A 249 -10.81 17.66 14.03
C ARG A 249 -10.83 19.03 14.70
N THR A 250 -10.16 19.17 15.86
CA THR A 250 -10.02 20.45 16.57
C THR A 250 -9.28 21.49 15.73
N ARG A 251 -8.15 21.10 15.10
CA ARG A 251 -7.38 22.00 14.22
C ARG A 251 -8.16 22.37 12.96
N ALA A 252 -8.91 21.42 12.39
CA ALA A 252 -9.75 21.66 11.23
C ALA A 252 -10.85 22.69 11.54
N ARG A 253 -11.56 22.52 12.65
CA ARG A 253 -12.55 23.49 13.15
C ARG A 253 -11.94 24.88 13.32
N ALA A 254 -10.71 24.95 13.84
CA ALA A 254 -10.01 26.22 14.01
C ALA A 254 -9.44 26.81 12.70
N GLY A 255 -9.59 26.15 11.55
CA GLY A 255 -9.00 26.58 10.27
C GLY A 255 -7.48 26.48 10.22
N THR A 256 -6.87 25.71 11.13
CA THR A 256 -5.40 25.61 11.30
C THR A 256 -4.82 24.26 10.88
N LEU A 257 -5.66 23.28 10.51
CA LEU A 257 -5.19 22.01 9.98
C LEU A 257 -4.61 22.24 8.57
N LYS A 258 -3.32 21.95 8.42
CA LYS A 258 -2.62 22.00 7.14
C LYS A 258 -2.18 20.60 6.78
N VAL A 259 -2.31 20.26 5.50
CA VAL A 259 -1.83 19.01 4.92
C VAL A 259 -0.91 19.38 3.77
N ARG A 260 0.37 19.05 3.90
CA ARG A 260 1.39 19.34 2.90
C ARG A 260 1.65 18.13 2.03
N ASN A 261 1.73 18.34 0.72
CA ASN A 261 2.25 17.35 -0.20
C ASN A 261 3.79 17.45 -0.22
N ASP A 262 4.44 16.75 0.72
CA ASP A 262 5.88 16.84 0.92
C ASP A 262 6.61 15.99 -0.14
N PRO A 263 7.44 16.60 -1.03
CA PRO A 263 8.16 15.88 -2.08
C PRO A 263 9.25 14.94 -1.54
N ARG A 264 9.66 15.11 -0.29
CA ARG A 264 10.78 14.38 0.34
C ARG A 264 10.32 13.42 1.44
N ALA A 265 9.15 13.58 2.04
CA ALA A 265 8.76 12.78 3.21
C ALA A 265 8.85 11.25 3.00
N SER A 266 8.47 10.74 1.82
CA SER A 266 8.50 9.29 1.56
C SER A 266 9.90 8.77 1.20
N PRO A 267 10.31 7.59 1.71
CA PRO A 267 11.50 6.89 1.23
C PRO A 267 11.36 6.29 -0.17
N THR A 268 10.14 6.27 -0.75
CA THR A 268 9.88 5.72 -2.10
C THR A 268 10.15 6.72 -3.23
N GLY A 269 10.49 7.98 -2.90
CA GLY A 269 10.71 9.04 -3.89
C GLY A 269 9.43 9.72 -4.42
N PHE A 270 8.25 9.19 -4.09
CA PHE A 270 6.98 9.83 -4.41
C PHE A 270 6.61 10.89 -3.35
N PRO A 271 6.03 12.04 -3.75
CA PRO A 271 5.46 12.98 -2.79
C PRO A 271 4.45 12.31 -1.87
N PHE A 272 4.37 12.75 -0.61
CA PHE A 272 3.48 12.16 0.40
C PHE A 272 2.77 13.22 1.22
N LYS A 273 1.47 13.02 1.45
CA LYS A 273 0.64 13.97 2.19
C LYS A 273 0.87 13.79 3.68
N VAL A 274 1.32 14.85 4.33
CA VAL A 274 1.60 14.89 5.77
C VAL A 274 0.71 15.95 6.40
N ALA A 275 -0.16 15.54 7.33
CA ALA A 275 -0.93 16.45 8.16
C ALA A 275 -0.06 17.03 9.26
N GLU A 276 -0.10 18.36 9.44
CA GLU A 276 0.69 19.07 10.45
C GLU A 276 0.03 18.97 11.83
N VAL A 277 0.59 18.13 12.69
CA VAL A 277 0.12 17.87 14.05
C VAL A 277 1.32 17.84 15.00
N ALA A 278 1.21 18.55 16.12
CA ALA A 278 2.25 18.58 17.15
C ALA A 278 2.49 17.18 17.74
N GLY A 279 3.73 16.88 18.12
CA GLY A 279 4.12 15.57 18.66
C GLY A 279 4.23 14.46 17.60
N THR A 280 4.10 14.78 16.32
CA THR A 280 4.21 13.83 15.20
C THR A 280 5.45 14.13 14.36
N LEU A 281 5.78 13.24 13.43
CA LEU A 281 6.85 13.41 12.46
C LEU A 281 6.64 14.58 11.49
N SER A 282 5.50 15.27 11.50
CA SER A 282 5.39 16.54 10.77
C SER A 282 6.25 17.65 11.42
N ASP A 283 6.54 17.54 12.72
CA ASP A 283 7.30 18.52 13.49
C ASP A 283 8.83 18.34 13.31
N PRO A 284 9.57 19.35 12.83
CA PRO A 284 11.04 19.30 12.74
C PRO A 284 11.77 18.93 14.05
N ALA A 285 11.27 19.37 15.21
CA ALA A 285 11.89 19.10 16.50
C ALA A 285 11.74 17.62 16.87
N VAL A 286 10.54 17.05 16.68
CA VAL A 286 10.27 15.61 16.89
C VAL A 286 11.10 14.77 15.94
N ARG A 287 11.18 15.15 14.66
CA ARG A 287 12.01 14.46 13.66
C ARG A 287 13.48 14.44 14.03
N THR A 288 14.03 15.57 14.46
CA THR A 288 15.44 15.70 14.87
C THR A 288 15.74 14.89 16.12
N ALA A 289 14.81 14.88 17.09
CA ALA A 289 14.96 14.13 18.33
C ALA A 289 14.80 12.61 18.13
N ARG A 290 14.11 12.17 17.09
CA ARG A 290 13.91 10.76 16.77
C ARG A 290 15.21 10.14 16.25
N ARG A 291 15.71 9.12 16.96
CA ARG A 291 16.78 8.26 16.46
C ARG A 291 16.28 7.40 15.28
N ARG A 292 16.91 7.51 14.11
CA ARG A 292 16.59 6.68 12.94
C ARG A 292 16.81 5.19 13.23
N VAL A 293 15.90 4.35 12.74
CA VAL A 293 15.91 2.88 12.83
C VAL A 293 15.04 2.30 11.72
N CYS A 294 15.39 1.12 11.22
CA CYS A 294 14.65 0.39 10.19
C CYS A 294 14.52 -1.09 10.59
N ASP A 295 13.53 -1.36 11.43
CA ASP A 295 13.19 -2.66 12.02
C ASP A 295 12.01 -3.34 11.30
N LEU A 296 11.02 -2.58 10.81
CA LEU A 296 9.93 -3.11 9.98
C LEU A 296 10.34 -3.33 8.52
N GLY A 297 10.96 -2.31 7.91
CA GLY A 297 11.60 -2.43 6.60
C GLY A 297 10.69 -2.73 5.40
N TYR A 298 9.41 -2.36 5.44
CA TYR A 298 8.44 -2.62 4.36
C TYR A 298 8.70 -1.81 3.08
N LEU A 299 9.38 -0.67 3.18
CA LEU A 299 9.68 0.22 2.06
C LEU A 299 11.17 0.19 1.68
N ARG A 300 11.90 -0.88 2.03
CA ARG A 300 13.28 -1.05 1.58
C ARG A 300 13.31 -1.41 0.09
N ALA A 301 14.21 -0.77 -0.63
CA ALA A 301 14.55 -1.15 -1.99
C ALA A 301 15.65 -2.21 -1.97
N PRO A 302 15.51 -3.28 -2.77
CA PRO A 302 16.58 -4.24 -2.95
C PRO A 302 17.70 -3.62 -3.82
N TYR A 303 18.95 -3.90 -3.46
CA TYR A 303 20.14 -3.47 -4.22
C TYR A 303 21.16 -4.61 -4.26
N ARG A 304 22.11 -4.56 -5.20
CA ARG A 304 23.19 -5.56 -5.28
C ARG A 304 24.38 -5.14 -4.41
N THR A 305 24.86 -6.03 -3.54
CA THR A 305 26.07 -5.76 -2.74
C THR A 305 27.34 -5.89 -3.58
N ALA A 306 28.48 -5.43 -3.06
CA ALA A 306 29.77 -5.58 -3.73
C ALA A 306 30.15 -7.05 -3.97
N GLU A 307 29.65 -7.95 -3.14
CA GLU A 307 29.83 -9.41 -3.23
C GLU A 307 28.79 -10.09 -4.13
N GLY A 308 27.90 -9.32 -4.79
CA GLY A 308 26.89 -9.83 -5.72
C GLY A 308 25.59 -10.33 -5.07
N ALA A 309 25.47 -10.29 -3.74
CA ALA A 309 24.28 -10.71 -3.00
C ALA A 309 23.16 -9.65 -3.03
N ILE A 310 21.95 -10.05 -2.63
CA ILE A 310 20.80 -9.13 -2.48
C ILE A 310 20.85 -8.48 -1.11
N GLY A 311 21.10 -7.17 -1.09
CA GLY A 311 20.95 -6.30 0.07
C GLY A 311 19.63 -5.51 0.02
N TYR A 312 19.26 -4.91 1.15
CA TYR A 312 18.10 -4.03 1.25
C TYR A 312 18.49 -2.72 1.93
N ARG A 313 18.10 -1.60 1.31
CA ARG A 313 18.36 -0.25 1.83
C ARG A 313 17.11 0.61 1.79
N CYS A 314 17.03 1.60 2.66
CA CYS A 314 15.91 2.54 2.70
C CYS A 314 16.45 3.94 3.02
N PRO A 315 16.11 4.98 2.24
CA PRO A 315 16.56 6.34 2.53
C PRO A 315 16.15 6.88 3.93
N ALA A 316 15.16 6.28 4.59
CA ALA A 316 14.74 6.63 5.95
C ALA A 316 15.44 5.84 7.08
N GLU A 317 16.34 4.92 6.74
CA GLU A 317 17.11 4.17 7.73
C GLU A 317 18.23 5.04 8.36
N PRO A 318 18.97 4.57 9.38
CA PRO A 318 20.12 5.30 9.90
C PRO A 318 21.09 5.70 8.78
N GLU A 319 21.46 6.98 8.70
CA GLU A 319 22.24 7.52 7.58
C GLU A 319 23.57 6.77 7.39
N VAL A 320 24.29 6.50 8.47
CA VAL A 320 25.53 5.70 8.45
C VAL A 320 25.29 4.31 7.85
N ALA A 321 24.14 3.68 8.14
CA ALA A 321 23.80 2.38 7.56
C ALA A 321 23.48 2.50 6.06
N TYR A 322 22.77 3.55 5.64
CA TYR A 322 22.46 3.79 4.23
C TYR A 322 23.72 4.07 3.38
N LEU A 323 24.63 4.90 3.89
CA LEU A 323 25.92 5.20 3.25
C LEU A 323 26.79 3.94 3.09
N ARG A 324 26.88 3.10 4.14
CA ARG A 324 27.59 1.82 4.08
C ARG A 324 27.01 0.86 3.04
N LYS A 325 25.73 1.01 2.69
CA LYS A 325 25.02 0.23 1.66
C LYS A 325 25.10 0.87 0.26
N GLY A 326 26.02 1.82 0.07
CA GLY A 326 26.27 2.48 -1.21
C GLY A 326 25.26 3.56 -1.59
N GLY A 327 24.45 4.03 -0.64
CA GLY A 327 23.59 5.20 -0.84
C GLY A 327 24.31 6.53 -0.62
N SER A 328 23.67 7.65 -0.96
CA SER A 328 24.20 9.00 -0.71
C SER A 328 23.50 9.70 0.47
N ALA A 329 24.18 10.66 1.11
CA ALA A 329 23.58 11.44 2.20
C ALA A 329 22.37 12.25 1.73
N ALA A 330 22.43 12.77 0.50
CA ALA A 330 21.36 13.55 -0.14
C ALA A 330 20.04 12.75 -0.25
N ASP A 331 20.11 11.44 -0.48
CA ASP A 331 18.90 10.60 -0.57
C ASP A 331 18.14 10.57 0.75
N THR A 332 18.84 10.73 1.88
CA THR A 332 18.28 10.61 3.24
C THR A 332 17.70 11.92 3.78
N GLU A 333 17.89 13.02 3.05
CA GLU A 333 17.47 14.35 3.49
C GLU A 333 15.93 14.46 3.53
N GLY A 334 15.39 14.85 4.68
CA GLY A 334 13.94 15.04 4.88
C GLY A 334 13.10 13.77 4.92
N ARG A 335 13.70 12.57 4.75
CA ARG A 335 12.97 11.29 4.73
C ARG A 335 12.38 10.94 6.09
N LEU A 336 11.12 10.51 6.09
CA LEU A 336 10.41 10.00 7.26
C LEU A 336 10.37 8.46 7.20
N CYS A 337 10.48 7.79 8.34
CA CYS A 337 10.21 6.36 8.41
C CYS A 337 8.70 6.13 8.40
N LEU A 338 8.11 6.00 7.20
CA LEU A 338 6.66 5.80 7.05
C LEU A 338 6.20 4.48 7.67
N CYS A 339 7.01 3.41 7.63
CA CYS A 339 6.62 2.11 8.21
C CYS A 339 6.31 2.24 9.71
N ASN A 340 7.25 2.81 10.47
CA ASN A 340 7.10 2.97 11.91
C ASN A 340 6.10 4.08 12.24
N GLY A 341 6.19 5.23 11.56
CA GLY A 341 5.29 6.35 11.81
C GLY A 341 3.82 6.04 11.53
N LEU A 342 3.51 5.30 10.45
CA LEU A 342 2.11 4.96 10.12
C LEU A 342 1.55 3.88 11.04
N LEU A 343 2.36 2.93 11.52
CA LEU A 343 1.91 2.00 12.55
C LEU A 343 1.69 2.71 13.90
N ALA A 344 2.57 3.64 14.27
CA ALA A 344 2.37 4.48 15.45
C ALA A 344 1.09 5.33 15.37
N THR A 345 0.71 5.81 14.18
CA THR A 345 -0.56 6.52 13.96
C THR A 345 -1.79 5.69 14.34
N VAL A 346 -1.69 4.36 14.28
CA VAL A 346 -2.79 3.43 14.61
C VAL A 346 -2.55 2.63 15.90
N GLY A 347 -1.69 3.12 16.79
CA GLY A 347 -1.42 2.47 18.08
C GLY A 347 -0.52 1.24 18.03
N LEU A 348 0.07 0.93 16.87
CA LEU A 348 0.97 -0.21 16.65
C LEU A 348 2.44 0.19 16.50
N GLY A 349 2.80 1.35 17.04
CA GLY A 349 4.16 1.88 17.02
C GLY A 349 5.15 0.94 17.72
N GLN A 350 6.36 0.83 17.17
CA GLN A 350 7.42 0.03 17.79
C GLN A 350 7.85 0.67 19.11
N ARG A 351 8.06 -0.15 20.15
CA ARG A 351 8.61 0.30 21.43
C ARG A 351 10.13 0.14 21.41
N HIS A 352 10.84 1.23 21.62
CA HIS A 352 12.30 1.16 21.66
C HIS A 352 12.82 0.78 23.05
N PRO A 353 13.99 0.10 23.14
CA PRO A 353 14.60 -0.33 24.40
C PRO A 353 14.82 0.78 25.44
N LEU A 354 14.88 2.04 25.01
CA LEU A 354 15.01 3.22 25.86
C LEU A 354 13.65 3.78 26.34
N GLY A 355 12.55 3.04 26.15
CA GLY A 355 11.22 3.37 26.63
C GLY A 355 10.51 4.52 25.92
N ARG A 356 11.04 5.01 24.79
CA ARG A 356 10.39 6.05 23.98
C ARG A 356 9.44 5.42 22.97
N ASP A 357 8.21 5.91 22.95
CA ASP A 357 7.23 5.56 21.92
C ASP A 357 7.62 6.16 20.58
N GLU A 358 7.39 5.40 19.51
CA GLU A 358 7.60 5.85 18.15
C GLU A 358 6.63 7.00 17.81
N PRO A 359 7.12 8.16 17.33
CA PRO A 359 6.24 9.25 16.95
C PRO A 359 5.45 8.93 15.67
N PRO A 360 4.15 9.28 15.61
CA PRO A 360 3.30 8.98 14.46
C PRO A 360 3.60 9.88 13.25
N VAL A 361 3.14 9.48 12.07
CA VAL A 361 2.97 10.39 10.91
C VAL A 361 1.55 10.25 10.38
N VAL A 362 0.83 11.36 10.31
CA VAL A 362 -0.57 11.35 9.86
C VAL A 362 -0.63 11.74 8.39
N THR A 363 -1.39 10.96 7.61
CA THR A 363 -1.71 11.30 6.23
C THR A 363 -3.21 11.52 6.07
N LEU A 364 -3.57 12.60 5.37
CA LEU A 364 -4.92 12.95 4.97
C LEU A 364 -4.84 13.54 3.56
N GLY A 365 -5.96 13.60 2.84
CA GLY A 365 -6.10 14.42 1.65
C GLY A 365 -6.10 15.92 1.99
N GLN A 366 -5.88 16.75 0.97
CA GLN A 366 -5.84 18.22 1.13
C GLN A 366 -7.23 18.86 1.14
N ASP A 367 -8.26 18.14 0.68
CA ASP A 367 -9.67 18.55 0.81
C ASP A 367 -10.21 18.14 2.18
N LEU A 368 -10.59 19.15 2.97
CA LEU A 368 -11.07 19.01 4.35
C LEU A 368 -12.43 19.67 4.58
N ASP A 369 -13.05 20.18 3.51
CA ASP A 369 -14.35 20.85 3.53
C ASP A 369 -15.50 19.97 4.04
N PHE A 370 -15.41 18.65 3.85
CA PHE A 370 -16.33 17.67 4.44
C PHE A 370 -16.48 17.79 5.97
N LEU A 371 -15.49 18.35 6.67
CA LEU A 371 -15.55 18.53 8.13
C LEU A 371 -16.52 19.62 8.55
N ALA A 372 -16.88 20.55 7.66
CA ALA A 372 -17.92 21.54 7.96
C ALA A 372 -19.29 20.87 8.18
N ASP A 373 -19.54 19.75 7.49
CA ASP A 373 -20.81 19.02 7.59
C ASP A 373 -20.76 17.86 8.59
N LEU A 374 -19.66 17.10 8.58
CA LEU A 374 -19.53 15.88 9.39
C LEU A 374 -19.02 16.16 10.81
N SER A 375 -18.38 17.30 11.05
CA SER A 375 -17.77 17.66 12.33
C SER A 375 -17.76 19.19 12.57
N PRO A 376 -18.90 19.89 12.43
CA PRO A 376 -18.97 21.36 12.49
C PRO A 376 -18.42 21.95 13.80
N ASP A 377 -18.58 21.22 14.90
CA ASP A 377 -18.12 21.58 16.24
C ASP A 377 -16.76 20.95 16.61
N GLY A 378 -16.11 20.26 15.68
CA GLY A 378 -14.90 19.45 15.94
C GLY A 378 -15.19 18.11 16.64
N GLY A 379 -16.46 17.75 16.79
CA GLY A 379 -16.92 16.54 17.45
C GLY A 379 -16.62 15.24 16.69
N PRO A 380 -16.75 14.10 17.37
CA PRO A 380 -16.63 12.79 16.72
C PRO A 380 -17.80 12.53 15.75
N TYR A 381 -17.54 11.70 14.74
CA TYR A 381 -18.55 11.14 13.85
C TYR A 381 -18.13 9.71 13.44
N ARG A 382 -19.07 8.97 12.89
CA ARG A 382 -18.96 7.54 12.58
C ARG A 382 -18.95 7.27 11.08
N ALA A 383 -18.38 6.13 10.71
CA ALA A 383 -18.32 5.69 9.31
C ALA A 383 -19.71 5.58 8.66
N VAL A 384 -20.74 5.17 9.42
CA VAL A 384 -22.11 5.09 8.92
C VAL A 384 -22.66 6.47 8.54
N GLU A 385 -22.37 7.50 9.35
CA GLU A 385 -22.82 8.88 9.10
C GLU A 385 -22.15 9.46 7.85
N VAL A 386 -20.88 9.09 7.58
CA VAL A 386 -20.20 9.44 6.33
C VAL A 386 -20.91 8.83 5.12
N VAL A 387 -21.30 7.56 5.18
CA VAL A 387 -22.01 6.89 4.08
C VAL A 387 -23.39 7.49 3.87
N GLU A 388 -24.17 7.69 4.94
CA GLU A 388 -25.51 8.29 4.88
C GLU A 388 -25.46 9.71 4.33
N TRP A 389 -24.52 10.52 4.81
CA TRP A 389 -24.30 11.88 4.31
C TRP A 389 -23.93 11.87 2.83
N LEU A 390 -22.91 11.10 2.41
CA LEU A 390 -22.46 11.03 1.02
C LEU A 390 -23.58 10.56 0.07
N THR A 391 -24.39 9.59 0.49
CA THR A 391 -25.41 8.98 -0.37
C THR A 391 -26.77 9.69 -0.30
N GLY A 392 -26.96 10.63 0.61
CA GLY A 392 -28.25 11.28 0.83
C GLY A 392 -29.29 10.40 1.55
N ASN A 393 -28.92 9.19 1.98
CA ASN A 393 -29.78 8.26 2.70
C ASN A 393 -29.81 8.57 4.20
N ARG A 394 -30.19 9.80 4.59
CA ARG A 394 -30.46 10.12 6.00
C ARG A 394 -31.77 9.44 6.42
N GLY A 395 -31.67 8.21 6.92
CA GLY A 395 -32.70 7.54 7.71
C GLY A 395 -33.83 6.87 6.93
N VAL A 396 -33.63 5.59 6.57
CA VAL A 396 -34.68 4.58 6.80
C VAL A 396 -34.30 3.90 8.12
N GLU A 397 -34.88 4.39 9.21
CA GLU A 397 -34.87 3.84 10.58
C GLU A 397 -33.52 3.44 11.22
N ALA A 398 -32.77 4.44 11.72
CA ALA A 398 -31.85 4.21 12.83
C ALA A 398 -32.45 4.78 14.12
N THR A 399 -33.25 3.96 14.81
CA THR A 399 -33.65 4.26 16.19
C THR A 399 -32.39 4.38 17.05
N PRO A 400 -32.17 5.46 17.80
CA PRO A 400 -30.98 5.59 18.64
C PRO A 400 -31.01 4.51 19.72
N ARG A 401 -30.12 3.52 19.63
CA ARG A 401 -29.88 2.58 20.73
C ARG A 401 -29.22 3.34 21.87
N THR A 402 -30.04 3.68 22.86
CA THR A 402 -29.59 4.17 24.17
C THR A 402 -28.57 3.19 24.73
N ILE A 403 -27.35 3.65 24.98
CA ILE A 403 -26.35 2.88 25.73
C ILE A 403 -26.91 2.76 27.15
N GLY A 404 -27.36 1.55 27.50
CA GLY A 404 -27.88 1.24 28.82
C GLY A 404 -26.85 1.55 29.90
N GLN A 405 -27.26 2.38 30.86
CA GLN A 405 -26.56 2.53 32.14
C GLN A 405 -26.48 1.15 32.81
N GLY A 406 -25.25 0.72 33.09
CA GLY A 406 -24.97 -0.52 33.80
C GLY A 406 -25.66 -0.55 35.16
N LEU A 407 -26.34 -1.67 35.42
CA LEU A 407 -26.93 -2.01 36.70
C LEU A 407 -25.93 -1.79 37.85
N ARG A 408 -26.38 -1.03 38.85
CA ARG A 408 -25.82 -1.06 40.20
C ARG A 408 -25.98 -2.47 40.76
N ARG A 409 -24.88 -3.12 41.16
CA ARG A 409 -24.91 -4.34 41.97
C ARG A 409 -25.28 -3.96 43.41
N ARG A 410 -26.23 -4.70 43.98
CA ARG A 410 -26.37 -4.91 45.42
C ARG A 410 -25.30 -5.88 45.89
#